data_AF-A0A1B7LLK2-F1
#
_entry.id   AF-A0A1B7LLK2-F1
#
_cell.length_a   1.000
_cell.length_b   1.000
_cell.length_c   1.000
_cell.angle_alpha   90.00
_cell.angle_beta   90.00
_cell.angle_gamma   90.00
#
_symmetry.space_group_name_H-M   'P 1'
#
loop_
_entity.id
_entity.type
_entity.pdbx_description
1 polymer ?
#
loop_
_entity_poly.entity_id
_entity_poly.type
_entity_poly.pdbx_seq_one_letter_code
_entity_poly.pdbx_strand_id
1 'polypeptide(L)'
;MIPFLPSDTTASNFGSIKFDATKNDLVFVIINMIYQTIGLLAVFYIKNDNIKDIVLTGSLTTFSVITQVFKKLEILYNVKFNIPNDSVFSTAIGTIIYYKKFLQ
;
A
#
# COMPACT_ATOMS: atom_id res chain seq x y z
N MET A 1 -19.56 2.68 17.01
CA MET A 1 -18.73 3.50 16.09
C MET A 1 -17.71 4.24 16.94
N ILE A 2 -16.43 4.25 16.56
CA ILE A 2 -15.40 5.01 17.29
C ILE A 2 -15.45 6.44 16.75
N PRO A 3 -15.77 7.46 17.58
CA PRO A 3 -16.13 8.80 17.11
C PRO A 3 -15.03 9.56 16.34
N PHE A 4 -13.78 9.08 16.38
CA PHE A 4 -12.63 9.72 15.74
C PHE A 4 -12.17 9.01 14.46
N LEU A 5 -12.84 7.94 14.02
CA LEU A 5 -12.54 7.26 12.76
C LEU A 5 -13.62 7.55 11.71
N PRO A 6 -13.25 7.83 10.44
CA PRO A 6 -14.18 7.86 9.32
C PRO A 6 -15.05 6.60 9.28
N SER A 7 -16.34 6.76 8.97
CA SER A 7 -17.31 5.66 8.97
C SER A 7 -17.02 4.58 7.93
N ASP A 8 -16.22 4.88 6.92
CA ASP A 8 -15.78 3.96 5.86
C ASP A 8 -14.44 3.27 6.18
N THR A 9 -13.90 3.48 7.39
CA THR A 9 -12.71 2.77 7.87
C THR A 9 -13.02 1.28 7.99
N THR A 10 -12.17 0.44 7.42
CA THR A 10 -12.29 -1.02 7.53
C THR A 10 -12.16 -1.45 9.00
N ALA A 11 -13.28 -1.88 9.60
CA ALA A 11 -13.28 -2.44 10.96
C ALA A 11 -12.75 -3.89 11.00
N SER A 12 -13.03 -4.66 9.95
CA SER A 12 -12.51 -6.01 9.73
C SER A 12 -12.50 -6.33 8.23
N ASN A 13 -11.36 -6.82 7.72
CA ASN A 13 -11.20 -7.15 6.29
C ASN A 13 -12.16 -8.24 5.79
N PHE A 14 -12.64 -9.13 6.67
CA PHE A 14 -13.54 -10.25 6.34
C PHE A 14 -14.93 -10.09 7.01
N GLY A 15 -15.19 -8.93 7.64
CA GLY A 15 -16.39 -8.73 8.47
C GLY A 15 -17.72 -8.71 7.71
N SER A 16 -17.71 -8.73 6.38
CA SER A 16 -18.92 -8.67 5.54
C SER A 16 -18.94 -9.73 4.44
N ILE A 17 -18.18 -10.82 4.58
CA ILE A 17 -18.25 -11.93 3.63
C ILE A 17 -19.60 -12.61 3.75
N LYS A 18 -20.30 -12.71 2.63
CA LYS A 18 -21.58 -13.41 2.52
C LYS A 18 -21.38 -14.89 2.23
N PHE A 19 -22.38 -15.70 2.57
CA PHE A 19 -22.37 -17.13 2.32
C PHE A 19 -22.26 -17.48 0.82
N ASP A 20 -22.74 -16.60 -0.05
CA ASP A 20 -22.73 -16.73 -1.52
C ASP A 20 -21.54 -16.04 -2.19
N ALA A 21 -20.50 -15.67 -1.44
CA ALA A 21 -19.31 -15.00 -1.99
C ALA A 21 -18.63 -15.85 -3.08
N THR A 22 -18.36 -15.23 -4.22
CA THR A 22 -17.68 -15.88 -5.33
C THR A 22 -16.17 -15.99 -5.08
N LYS A 23 -15.48 -16.83 -5.87
CA LYS A 23 -14.01 -16.89 -5.84
C LYS A 23 -13.36 -15.53 -6.13
N ASN A 24 -13.96 -14.73 -7.01
CA ASN A 24 -13.45 -13.41 -7.35
C ASN A 24 -13.60 -12.45 -6.15
N ASP A 25 -14.70 -12.53 -5.40
CA ASP A 25 -14.91 -11.73 -4.19
C ASP A 25 -13.87 -12.06 -3.13
N LEU A 26 -13.57 -13.35 -2.94
CA LEU A 26 -12.53 -13.80 -2.01
C LEU A 26 -11.14 -13.29 -2.39
N VAL A 27 -10.77 -13.38 -3.67
CA VAL A 27 -9.49 -12.86 -4.17
C VAL A 27 -9.38 -11.36 -3.93
N PHE A 28 -10.45 -10.61 -4.21
CA PHE A 28 -10.48 -9.16 -3.99
C PHE A 28 -10.27 -8.79 -2.52
N VAL A 29 -10.97 -9.49 -1.61
CA VAL A 29 -10.82 -9.27 -0.15
C VAL A 29 -9.40 -9.59 0.32
N ILE A 30 -8.80 -10.67 -0.17
CA ILE A 30 -7.42 -11.04 0.18
C ILE A 30 -6.43 -9.98 -0.31
N ILE A 31 -6.53 -9.54 -1.56
CA ILE A 31 -5.67 -8.51 -2.14
C ILE A 31 -5.79 -7.21 -1.34
N ASN A 32 -7.02 -6.79 -1.01
CA ASN A 32 -7.25 -5.61 -0.20
C ASN A 32 -6.63 -5.74 1.21
N MET A 33 -6.78 -6.89 1.87
CA MET A 33 -6.16 -7.15 3.18
C MET A 33 -4.63 -7.03 3.11
N ILE A 34 -4.00 -7.64 2.10
CA ILE A 34 -2.55 -7.59 1.91
C ILE A 34 -2.09 -6.13 1.80
N TYR A 35 -2.74 -5.32 0.96
CA TYR A 35 -2.39 -3.92 0.82
C TYR A 35 -2.59 -3.10 2.09
N GLN A 36 -3.71 -3.32 2.80
CA GLN A 36 -3.94 -2.65 4.09
C GLN A 36 -2.86 -3.00 5.11
N THR A 37 -2.46 -4.28 5.15
CA THR A 37 -1.43 -4.76 6.07
C THR A 37 -0.08 -4.12 5.77
N ILE A 38 0.35 -4.12 4.50
CA ILE A 38 1.61 -3.51 4.07
C ILE A 38 1.61 -2.00 4.39
N GLY A 39 0.54 -1.29 4.03
CA GLY A 39 0.47 0.15 4.26
C GLY A 39 0.42 0.52 5.74
N LEU A 40 -0.29 -0.24 6.57
CA LEU A 40 -0.34 -0.01 8.01
C LEU A 40 1.01 -0.27 8.68
N LEU A 41 1.72 -1.32 8.26
CA LEU A 41 3.09 -1.59 8.74
C LEU A 41 4.04 -0.45 8.38
N ALA A 42 3.95 0.09 7.15
CA ALA A 42 4.75 1.24 6.73
C ALA A 42 4.44 2.50 7.56
N VAL A 43 3.16 2.78 7.81
CA VAL A 43 2.72 3.87 8.71
C VAL A 43 3.27 3.68 10.12
N PHE A 44 3.19 2.47 10.67
CA PHE A 44 3.68 2.21 12.02
C PHE A 44 5.19 2.33 12.13
N TYR A 45 5.93 1.98 11.09
CA TYR A 45 7.38 2.17 11.05
C TYR A 45 7.77 3.65 11.23
N ILE A 46 7.04 4.57 10.60
CA ILE A 46 7.34 6.01 10.64
C ILE A 46 6.56 6.79 11.72
N LYS A 47 5.79 6.11 12.58
CA LYS A 47 4.83 6.77 13.49
C LYS A 47 5.45 7.82 14.43
N ASN A 48 6.71 7.61 14.82
CA ASN A 48 7.45 8.51 15.73
C ASN A 48 8.59 9.25 15.02
N ASP A 49 8.52 9.34 13.68
CA ASP A 49 9.48 10.05 12.84
C ASP A 49 8.78 11.26 12.18
N ASN A 50 9.57 12.18 11.63
CA ASN A 50 9.11 13.30 10.81
C ASN A 50 8.92 12.90 9.33
N ILE A 51 9.20 11.63 8.98
CA ILE A 51 8.96 11.09 7.64
C ILE A 51 7.46 11.09 7.35
N LYS A 52 7.09 11.59 6.17
CA LYS A 52 5.70 11.63 5.69
C LYS A 52 5.50 10.98 4.33
N ASP A 53 6.55 10.90 3.52
CA ASP A 53 6.52 10.29 2.21
C ASP A 53 7.00 8.84 2.27
N ILE A 54 6.17 7.92 1.80
CA ILE A 54 6.45 6.48 1.69
C ILE A 54 6.47 6.13 0.22
N VAL A 55 7.58 5.56 -0.27
CA VAL A 55 7.71 5.13 -1.67
C VAL A 55 7.41 3.65 -1.79
N LEU A 56 6.47 3.29 -2.67
CA LEU A 56 6.08 1.92 -2.95
C LEU A 56 6.75 1.44 -4.24
N THR A 57 7.45 0.30 -4.18
CA THR A 57 8.17 -0.31 -5.31
C THR A 57 7.99 -1.82 -5.35
N GLY A 58 8.49 -2.46 -6.42
CA GLY A 58 8.37 -3.90 -6.62
C GLY A 58 7.02 -4.33 -7.15
N SER A 59 6.79 -5.65 -7.22
CA SER A 59 5.59 -6.23 -7.85
C SER A 59 4.27 -5.82 -7.21
N LEU A 60 4.29 -5.31 -5.98
CA LEU A 60 3.09 -4.83 -5.29
C LEU A 60 2.40 -3.68 -6.04
N THR A 61 3.15 -2.89 -6.82
CA THR A 61 2.63 -1.72 -7.55
C THR A 61 1.87 -2.06 -8.84
N THR A 62 1.71 -3.35 -9.15
CA THR A 62 1.12 -3.83 -10.42
C THR A 62 -0.41 -3.82 -10.47
N PHE A 63 -1.10 -3.87 -9.33
CA PHE A 63 -2.57 -3.93 -9.31
C PHE A 63 -3.19 -2.55 -9.07
N SER A 64 -4.23 -2.20 -9.82
CA SER A 64 -4.93 -0.92 -9.71
C SER A 64 -5.58 -0.67 -8.33
N VAL A 65 -6.01 -1.74 -7.65
CA VAL A 65 -6.61 -1.72 -6.31
C VAL A 65 -5.72 -1.01 -5.28
N ILE A 66 -4.40 -1.04 -5.47
CA ILE A 66 -3.43 -0.40 -4.59
C ILE A 66 -3.78 1.06 -4.31
N THR A 67 -4.11 1.83 -5.35
CA THR A 67 -4.34 3.28 -5.25
C THR A 67 -5.47 3.63 -4.29
N GLN A 68 -6.55 2.85 -4.28
CA GLN A 68 -7.70 3.08 -3.42
C GLN A 68 -7.38 2.80 -1.95
N VAL A 69 -6.67 1.70 -1.68
CA VAL A 69 -6.31 1.29 -0.31
C VAL A 69 -5.37 2.30 0.31
N PHE A 70 -4.30 2.65 -0.40
CA PHE A 70 -3.28 3.54 0.13
C PHE A 70 -3.80 4.97 0.31
N LYS A 71 -4.66 5.48 -0.59
CA LYS A 71 -5.30 6.80 -0.41
C LYS A 71 -6.12 6.90 0.88
N LYS A 72 -6.78 5.82 1.30
CA LYS A 72 -7.48 5.78 2.60
C LYS A 72 -6.50 5.89 3.77
N LEU A 73 -5.36 5.21 3.69
CA LEU A 73 -4.31 5.26 4.71
C LEU A 73 -3.63 6.64 4.76
N GLU A 74 -3.43 7.31 3.62
CA GLU A 74 -2.92 8.69 3.57
C GLU A 74 -3.77 9.63 4.43
N ILE A 75 -5.09 9.57 4.26
CA ILE A 75 -6.05 10.40 4.99
C ILE A 75 -6.05 10.04 6.48
N LEU A 76 -6.11 8.75 6.82
CA LEU A 76 -6.22 8.28 8.20
C LEU A 76 -4.98 8.61 9.04
N TYR A 77 -3.79 8.56 8.45
CA TYR A 77 -2.53 8.67 9.18
C TYR A 77 -1.73 9.93 8.86
N ASN A 78 -2.24 10.79 7.98
CA ASN A 78 -1.56 12.00 7.50
C ASN A 78 -0.15 11.70 7.00
N VAL A 79 -0.08 10.83 5.99
CA VAL A 79 1.13 10.39 5.26
C VAL A 79 0.85 10.44 3.76
N LYS A 80 1.87 10.28 2.92
CA LYS A 80 1.75 10.26 1.46
C LYS A 80 2.44 9.03 0.88
N PHE A 81 1.71 8.24 0.10
CA PHE A 81 2.24 7.09 -0.62
C PHE A 81 2.52 7.48 -2.08
N ASN A 82 3.77 7.27 -2.51
CA ASN A 82 4.21 7.58 -3.87
C ASN A 82 4.55 6.28 -4.60
N ILE A 83 4.00 6.09 -5.81
CA ILE A 83 4.37 4.98 -6.71
C ILE A 83 5.10 5.59 -7.90
N PRO A 84 6.44 5.40 -8.02
CA PRO A 84 7.18 5.88 -9.18
C PRO A 84 6.80 5.14 -10.47
N ASN A 85 7.06 5.78 -11.61
CA ASN A 85 7.06 5.10 -12.90
C ASN A 85 8.05 3.94 -12.87
N ASP A 86 7.72 2.83 -13.54
CA ASP A 86 8.56 1.65 -13.63
C ASP A 86 8.99 1.09 -12.25
N SER A 87 8.17 1.32 -11.22
CA SER A 87 8.44 0.94 -9.82
C SER A 87 8.68 -0.56 -9.61
N VAL A 88 8.18 -1.41 -10.49
CA VAL A 88 8.49 -2.84 -10.52
C VAL A 88 9.97 -3.11 -10.80
N PHE A 89 10.62 -2.23 -11.57
CA PHE A 89 12.00 -2.38 -12.04
C PHE A 89 13.00 -1.59 -11.19
N SER A 90 12.59 -1.02 -10.05
CA SER A 90 13.46 -0.15 -9.23
C SER A 90 14.81 -0.77 -8.89
N THR A 91 14.88 -2.08 -8.62
CA THR A 91 16.14 -2.79 -8.35
C THR A 91 17.06 -2.82 -9.57
N ALA A 92 16.52 -3.18 -10.74
CA ALA A 92 17.30 -3.24 -11.98
C ALA A 92 17.80 -1.86 -12.40
N ILE A 93 16.93 -0.84 -12.31
CA ILE A 93 17.28 0.55 -12.56
C ILE A 93 18.40 1.00 -11.61
N GLY A 94 18.26 0.69 -10.31
CA GLY A 94 19.27 1.01 -9.30
C GLY A 94 20.63 0.38 -9.59
N THR A 95 20.66 -0.89 -9.99
CA THR A 95 21.90 -1.58 -10.40
C THR A 95 22.58 -0.90 -11.58
N ILE A 96 21.82 -0.52 -12.61
CA ILE A 96 22.38 0.15 -13.80
C ILE A 96 22.94 1.53 -13.45
N ILE A 97 22.21 2.31 -12.63
CA ILE A 97 22.67 3.64 -12.17
C ILE A 97 23.96 3.50 -11.37
N TYR A 98 24.02 2.53 -10.45
CA TYR A 98 25.22 2.25 -9.66
C TYR A 98 26.40 1.90 -10.57
N TYR A 99 26.23 0.97 -11.51
CA TYR A 99 27.30 0.56 -12.42
C TYR A 99 27.81 1.72 -13.31
N LYS A 100 26.90 2.56 -13.84
CA LYS A 100 27.28 3.76 -14.61
C LYS A 100 28.14 4.74 -13.82
N LYS A 101 27.87 4.90 -12.52
CA LYS A 101 28.64 5.78 -11.64
C LYS A 101 30.08 5.27 -11.40
N PHE A 102 30.33 3.96 -11.52
CA PHE A 102 31.66 3.37 -11.33
C PHE A 102 32.54 3.37 -12.59
N LEU A 103 31.94 3.59 -13.77
CA LEU A 103 32.68 3.67 -15.04
C LEU A 103 32.98 5.11 -15.50
N GLN A 104 32.53 6.11 -14.73
CA GLN A 104 32.93 7.51 -14.87
C GLN A 104 33.97 7.84 -13.81
#